data_AF-A0A8H4WKB0-F1
#
_entry.id   AF-A0A8H4WKB0-F1
#
_cell.length_a   1.000
_cell.length_b   1.000
_cell.length_c   1.000
_cell.angle_alpha   90.00
_cell.angle_beta   90.00
_cell.angle_gamma   90.00
#
_symmetry.space_group_name_H-M   'P 1'
#
loop_
_entity.id
_entity.type
_entity.pdbx_description
1 polymer ?
#
loop_
_entity_poly.entity_id
_entity_poly.type
_entity_poly.pdbx_seq_one_letter_code
_entity_poly.pdbx_strand_id
1 'polypeptide(L)'
;MFRKQITRSELSLDQACIFISEDRHPVSVTGRLNLTLAQVVSVKSIKVRLRGIFAIPIEGILGSENREQITFEREQPLASSKTLNAFQMPAGDHAFLFDIPLPSKVFDTATGANHQYHTYRVEAIIERRLKSDFVVSQPVRIYQVSDLETSYLRPHCPLTLEGHSDENIQYCLSITDRNVPFGCTFPVECWFAPLLKYAKLNTVTAKVIEKQTARLEATAAESAQHNMRFITAAQSQTVFSKTIDFSRDESPVDDDSEKIEWRFTTPISLPQSLDACSQSISTKHLKITHELSITAEFHNEAGDVIGVITEVMPFKIYMTPNVIGDHASIHGQDIQFMQGSQSPPSSLQRSLFGLDRVGSYSPESL
;
A
#
# COMPACT_ATOMS: atom_id res chain seq x y z
N MET A 1 -28.53 -4.89 27.47
CA MET A 1 -29.15 -6.21 27.78
C MET A 1 -28.98 -7.28 26.69
N PHE A 2 -28.62 -6.99 25.42
CA PHE A 2 -28.49 -8.04 24.38
C PHE A 2 -27.15 -8.80 24.39
N ARG A 3 -26.07 -8.18 24.91
CA ARG A 3 -24.82 -8.89 25.24
C ARG A 3 -25.01 -10.04 26.24
N LYS A 4 -26.13 -10.10 26.97
CA LYS A 4 -26.45 -11.23 27.86
C LYS A 4 -27.11 -12.42 27.14
N GLN A 5 -27.64 -12.19 25.92
CA GLN A 5 -28.33 -13.22 25.12
C GLN A 5 -27.43 -13.81 24.03
N ILE A 6 -26.46 -13.02 23.54
CA ILE A 6 -25.38 -13.47 22.66
C ILE A 6 -24.18 -13.81 23.54
N THR A 7 -23.83 -15.08 23.62
CA THR A 7 -22.67 -15.55 24.40
C THR A 7 -21.38 -15.34 23.60
N ARG A 8 -21.45 -15.50 22.28
CA ARG A 8 -20.31 -15.30 21.37
C ARG A 8 -20.82 -14.77 20.03
N SER A 9 -20.12 -13.79 19.47
CA SER A 9 -20.32 -13.31 18.11
C SER A 9 -18.96 -13.06 17.48
N GLU A 10 -18.68 -13.77 16.40
CA GLU A 10 -17.39 -13.71 15.72
C GLU A 10 -17.61 -13.60 14.23
N LEU A 11 -17.08 -12.54 13.64
CA LEU A 11 -16.99 -12.35 12.20
C LEU A 11 -15.56 -12.68 11.80
N SER A 12 -15.40 -13.65 10.92
CA SER A 12 -14.11 -14.09 10.35
C SER A 12 -14.14 -13.92 8.83
N LEU A 13 -13.07 -13.35 8.28
CA LEU A 13 -12.87 -13.23 6.84
C LEU A 13 -11.92 -14.34 6.39
N ASP A 14 -12.12 -14.88 5.18
CA ASP A 14 -11.19 -15.86 4.62
C ASP A 14 -9.86 -15.18 4.23
N GLN A 15 -9.94 -13.94 3.74
CA GLN A 15 -8.81 -13.08 3.43
C GLN A 15 -9.02 -11.71 4.09
N ALA A 16 -7.96 -11.17 4.69
CA ALA A 16 -7.93 -9.82 5.25
C ALA A 16 -7.39 -8.80 4.23
N CYS A 17 -6.68 -9.26 3.19
CA CYS A 17 -6.15 -8.46 2.10
C CYS A 17 -6.53 -9.10 0.76
N ILE A 18 -7.12 -8.32 -0.14
CA ILE A 18 -7.66 -8.78 -1.42
C ILE A 18 -7.07 -7.93 -2.54
N PHE A 19 -6.54 -8.60 -3.56
CA PHE A 19 -6.01 -7.96 -4.76
C PHE A 19 -6.91 -8.20 -5.96
N ILE A 20 -7.30 -7.12 -6.62
CA ILE A 20 -8.19 -7.13 -7.79
C ILE A 20 -7.39 -6.89 -9.06
N SER A 21 -7.54 -7.76 -10.06
CA SER A 21 -6.96 -7.61 -11.41
C SER A 21 -8.00 -8.01 -12.45
N GLU A 22 -7.89 -7.48 -13.68
CA GLU A 22 -8.77 -7.86 -14.80
C GLU A 22 -8.77 -9.38 -15.05
N ASP A 23 -7.60 -10.02 -14.96
CA ASP A 23 -7.45 -11.46 -15.18
C ASP A 23 -7.95 -12.34 -14.02
N ARG A 24 -8.20 -11.75 -12.84
CA ARG A 24 -8.59 -12.48 -11.62
C ARG A 24 -10.07 -12.35 -11.29
N HIS A 25 -10.86 -11.73 -12.16
CA HIS A 25 -12.31 -11.60 -11.95
C HIS A 25 -13.08 -12.87 -12.28
N PRO A 26 -14.16 -13.19 -11.54
CA PRO A 26 -14.74 -12.41 -10.43
C PRO A 26 -14.03 -12.65 -9.08
N VAL A 27 -13.78 -11.56 -8.34
CA VAL A 27 -13.25 -11.59 -6.95
C VAL A 27 -14.37 -11.22 -5.97
N SER A 28 -14.38 -11.88 -4.80
CA SER A 28 -15.37 -11.65 -3.74
C SER A 28 -14.71 -11.49 -2.37
N VAL A 29 -15.39 -10.78 -1.46
CA VAL A 29 -15.10 -10.83 -0.03
C VAL A 29 -15.92 -11.94 0.59
N THR A 30 -15.25 -12.99 1.05
CA THR A 30 -15.88 -14.17 1.64
C THR A 30 -15.52 -14.33 3.11
N GLY A 31 -16.37 -15.05 3.83
CA GLY A 31 -16.11 -15.40 5.22
C GLY A 31 -17.30 -16.01 5.92
N ARG A 32 -17.24 -15.97 7.24
CA ARG A 32 -18.20 -16.60 8.13
C ARG A 32 -18.56 -15.72 9.32
N LEU A 33 -19.84 -15.70 9.66
CA LEU A 33 -20.39 -15.15 10.89
C LEU A 33 -20.81 -16.31 11.80
N ASN A 34 -20.17 -16.43 12.96
CA ASN A 34 -20.53 -17.37 14.01
C ASN A 34 -21.28 -16.64 15.13
N LEU A 35 -22.45 -17.14 15.50
CA LEU A 35 -23.32 -16.59 16.53
C LEU A 35 -23.75 -17.69 17.50
N THR A 36 -23.43 -17.52 18.78
CA THR A 36 -23.88 -18.40 19.85
C THR A 36 -24.95 -17.68 20.68
N LEU A 37 -26.15 -18.24 20.72
CA LEU A 37 -27.30 -17.70 21.44
C LEU A 37 -27.57 -18.51 22.71
N ALA A 38 -27.61 -17.87 23.87
CA ALA A 38 -27.90 -18.51 25.16
C ALA A 38 -29.38 -18.92 25.31
N GLN A 39 -30.27 -18.26 24.57
CA GLN A 39 -31.72 -18.44 24.62
C GLN A 39 -32.33 -18.12 23.26
N VAL A 40 -33.62 -18.40 23.10
CA VAL A 40 -34.35 -18.01 21.89
C VAL A 40 -34.38 -16.49 21.76
N VAL A 41 -34.08 -15.98 20.55
CA VAL A 41 -34.01 -14.55 20.25
C VAL A 41 -34.88 -14.22 19.04
N SER A 42 -35.67 -13.15 19.15
CA SER A 42 -36.43 -12.61 18.02
C SER A 42 -35.54 -11.69 17.18
N VAL A 43 -35.36 -12.04 15.90
CA VAL A 43 -34.51 -11.34 14.94
C VAL A 43 -35.35 -10.94 13.72
N LYS A 44 -35.16 -9.73 13.21
CA LYS A 44 -35.84 -9.24 12.00
C LYS A 44 -35.12 -9.73 10.75
N SER A 45 -33.81 -9.51 10.69
CA SER A 45 -32.94 -9.98 9.62
C SER A 45 -31.50 -10.12 10.13
N ILE A 46 -30.73 -10.98 9.46
CA ILE A 46 -29.28 -11.05 9.56
C ILE A 46 -28.75 -10.77 8.16
N LYS A 47 -27.85 -9.80 8.07
CA LYS A 47 -27.20 -9.43 6.81
C LYS A 47 -25.73 -9.11 7.03
N VAL A 48 -24.95 -9.23 5.98
CA VAL A 48 -23.57 -8.75 5.94
C VAL A 48 -23.50 -7.58 4.97
N ARG A 49 -22.77 -6.54 5.36
CA ARG A 49 -22.54 -5.36 4.55
C ARG A 49 -21.05 -5.14 4.38
N LEU A 50 -20.59 -5.04 3.14
CA LEU A 50 -19.28 -4.49 2.83
C LEU A 50 -19.42 -2.99 2.60
N ARG A 51 -18.69 -2.18 3.36
CA ARG A 51 -18.71 -0.72 3.29
C ARG A 51 -17.31 -0.18 3.05
N GLY A 52 -17.15 0.60 1.98
CA GLY A 52 -15.98 1.44 1.71
C GLY A 52 -16.24 2.86 2.15
N ILE A 53 -15.31 3.46 2.88
CA ILE A 53 -15.44 4.78 3.48
C ILE A 53 -14.22 5.60 3.12
N PHE A 54 -14.45 6.77 2.51
CA PHE A 54 -13.45 7.80 2.34
C PHE A 54 -13.60 8.84 3.45
N ALA A 55 -12.55 9.08 4.22
CA ALA A 55 -12.57 9.99 5.36
C ALA A 55 -11.46 11.02 5.23
N ILE A 56 -11.76 12.29 5.47
CA ILE A 56 -10.75 13.36 5.55
C ILE A 56 -10.81 14.00 6.94
N PRO A 57 -9.65 14.17 7.62
CA PRO A 57 -9.60 14.96 8.83
C PRO A 57 -9.83 16.45 8.50
N ILE A 58 -10.79 17.06 9.19
CA ILE A 58 -11.05 18.49 9.14
C ILE A 58 -10.55 19.07 10.46
N GLU A 59 -9.63 20.02 10.38
CA GLU A 59 -9.29 20.86 11.53
C GLU A 59 -10.43 21.88 11.75
N GLY A 60 -11.25 21.62 12.76
CA GLY A 60 -12.30 22.53 13.23
C GLY A 60 -11.86 23.33 14.46
N ILE A 61 -12.61 24.39 14.78
CA ILE A 61 -12.39 25.26 15.96
C ILE A 61 -12.51 24.48 17.29
N LEU A 62 -13.24 23.35 17.29
CA LEU A 62 -13.54 22.51 18.47
C LEU A 62 -12.81 21.15 18.49
N GLY A 63 -11.89 20.90 17.55
CA GLY A 63 -11.12 19.65 17.44
C GLY A 63 -11.10 19.08 16.02
N SER A 64 -10.44 17.93 15.85
CA SER A 64 -10.42 17.19 14.58
C SER A 64 -11.73 16.43 14.39
N GLU A 65 -12.56 16.85 13.42
CA GLU A 65 -13.71 16.06 12.98
C GLU A 65 -13.36 15.35 11.67
N ASN A 66 -13.70 14.07 11.54
CA ASN A 66 -13.52 13.33 10.29
C ASN A 66 -14.77 13.43 9.45
N ARG A 67 -14.64 13.95 8.23
CA ARG A 67 -15.73 13.93 7.26
C ARG A 67 -15.68 12.66 6.44
N GLU A 68 -16.70 11.84 6.60
CA GLU A 68 -16.84 10.56 5.92
C GLU A 68 -17.76 10.65 4.70
N GLN A 69 -17.39 9.93 3.63
CA GLN A 69 -18.19 9.68 2.45
C GLN A 69 -18.19 8.18 2.16
N ILE A 70 -19.37 7.59 1.95
CA ILE A 70 -19.48 6.19 1.53
C ILE A 70 -19.11 6.11 0.04
N THR A 71 -18.06 5.36 -0.26
CA THR A 71 -17.58 5.14 -1.64
C THR A 71 -18.10 3.83 -2.23
N PHE A 72 -18.40 2.87 -1.36
CA PHE A 72 -18.89 1.55 -1.74
C PHE A 72 -19.82 1.01 -0.67
N GLU A 73 -20.95 0.44 -1.07
CA GLU A 73 -21.82 -0.31 -0.17
C GLU A 73 -22.47 -1.46 -0.93
N ARG A 74 -22.35 -2.68 -0.38
CA ARG A 74 -23.04 -3.86 -0.89
C ARG A 74 -23.46 -4.72 0.29
N GLU A 75 -24.71 -5.17 0.27
CA GLU A 75 -25.29 -6.00 1.32
C GLU A 75 -25.67 -7.38 0.77
N GLN A 76 -25.51 -8.40 1.61
CA GLN A 76 -26.01 -9.75 1.38
C GLN A 76 -26.90 -10.16 2.56
N PRO A 77 -28.19 -10.47 2.33
CA PRO A 77 -29.04 -11.05 3.37
C PRO A 77 -28.62 -12.49 3.63
N LEU A 78 -28.39 -12.85 4.91
CA LEU A 78 -28.04 -14.21 5.33
C LEU A 78 -29.25 -14.98 5.86
N ALA A 79 -30.10 -14.29 6.62
CA ALA A 79 -31.32 -14.84 7.14
C ALA A 79 -32.38 -13.75 7.24
N SER A 80 -33.52 -13.96 6.59
CA SER A 80 -34.65 -13.05 6.69
C SER A 80 -35.96 -13.83 6.60
N SER A 81 -37.01 -13.29 7.21
CA SER A 81 -38.36 -13.84 7.04
C SER A 81 -38.94 -13.40 5.70
N LYS A 82 -39.55 -14.34 4.98
CA LYS A 82 -40.28 -14.08 3.73
C LYS A 82 -41.44 -13.10 3.90
N THR A 83 -41.98 -12.97 5.11
CA THR A 83 -43.13 -12.10 5.43
C THR A 83 -42.72 -10.76 6.05
N LEU A 84 -41.43 -10.40 6.03
CA LEU A 84 -40.85 -9.21 6.68
C LEU A 84 -41.12 -9.15 8.20
N ASN A 85 -41.53 -10.28 8.79
CA ASN A 85 -41.77 -10.44 10.21
C ASN A 85 -40.52 -10.91 10.95
N ALA A 86 -40.40 -10.54 12.23
CA ALA A 86 -39.34 -11.11 13.05
C ALA A 86 -39.55 -12.62 13.18
N PHE A 87 -38.47 -13.37 13.08
CA PHE A 87 -38.44 -14.81 13.28
C PHE A 87 -37.70 -15.14 14.59
N GLN A 88 -37.99 -16.32 15.15
CA GLN A 88 -37.34 -16.79 16.36
C GLN A 88 -36.12 -17.62 15.97
N MET A 89 -34.94 -17.22 16.45
CA MET A 89 -33.73 -18.02 16.36
C MET A 89 -33.59 -18.86 17.62
N PRO A 90 -33.41 -20.19 17.52
CA PRO A 90 -33.25 -21.04 18.68
C PRO A 90 -31.91 -20.78 19.38
N ALA A 91 -31.84 -21.17 20.66
CA ALA A 91 -30.58 -21.20 21.38
C ALA A 91 -29.59 -22.19 20.72
N GLY A 92 -28.29 -21.94 20.87
CA GLY A 92 -27.23 -22.75 20.28
C GLY A 92 -26.34 -21.97 19.30
N ASP A 93 -25.52 -22.72 18.57
CA ASP A 93 -24.54 -22.18 17.63
C ASP A 93 -25.11 -22.10 16.21
N HIS A 94 -24.91 -20.94 15.59
CA HIS A 94 -25.35 -20.62 14.24
C HIS A 94 -24.15 -20.14 13.43
N ALA A 95 -23.96 -20.70 12.24
CA ALA A 95 -22.90 -20.29 11.32
C ALA A 95 -23.52 -19.84 9.99
N PHE A 96 -23.16 -18.64 9.55
CA PHE A 96 -23.61 -18.08 8.29
C PHE A 96 -22.41 -17.78 7.40
N LEU A 97 -22.39 -18.35 6.20
CA LEU A 97 -21.39 -18.03 5.18
C LEU A 97 -21.87 -16.84 4.36
N PHE A 98 -20.94 -16.00 3.93
CA PHE A 98 -21.23 -14.88 3.04
C PHE A 98 -20.19 -14.81 1.92
N ASP A 99 -20.63 -14.23 0.81
CA ASP A 99 -19.88 -14.04 -0.43
C ASP A 99 -20.40 -12.74 -1.05
N ILE A 100 -19.62 -11.66 -0.87
CA ILE A 100 -19.94 -10.34 -1.42
C ILE A 100 -19.05 -10.10 -2.63
N PRO A 101 -19.59 -10.17 -3.87
CA PRO A 101 -18.78 -9.93 -5.06
C PRO A 101 -18.23 -8.50 -5.06
N LEU A 102 -17.05 -8.31 -5.63
CA LEU A 102 -16.42 -7.00 -5.86
C LEU A 102 -16.58 -6.61 -7.34
N PRO A 103 -16.78 -5.32 -7.65
CA PRO A 103 -16.77 -4.85 -9.03
C PRO A 103 -15.34 -4.88 -9.58
N SER A 104 -15.21 -4.72 -10.90
CA SER A 104 -13.90 -4.80 -11.57
C SER A 104 -12.90 -3.73 -11.12
N LYS A 105 -13.43 -2.58 -10.73
CA LYS A 105 -12.68 -1.41 -10.29
C LYS A 105 -13.28 -0.87 -9.00
N VAL A 106 -12.43 -0.68 -8.01
CA VAL A 106 -12.77 -0.09 -6.71
C VAL A 106 -11.71 0.96 -6.34
N PHE A 107 -11.97 1.71 -5.27
CA PHE A 107 -10.94 2.55 -4.68
C PHE A 107 -9.98 1.68 -3.87
N ASP A 108 -8.69 1.98 -3.93
CA ASP A 108 -7.73 1.27 -3.09
C ASP A 108 -7.88 1.63 -1.63
N THR A 109 -7.55 0.70 -0.74
CA THR A 109 -7.34 1.01 0.66
C THR A 109 -6.17 1.99 0.80
N ALA A 110 -6.38 3.07 1.53
CA ALA A 110 -5.39 4.12 1.72
C ALA A 110 -5.28 4.43 3.22
N THR A 111 -4.36 3.73 3.87
CA THR A 111 -4.03 3.88 5.29
C THR A 111 -2.53 4.08 5.44
N GLY A 112 -2.11 4.86 6.43
CA GLY A 112 -0.71 5.09 6.78
C GLY A 112 -0.59 5.63 8.21
N ALA A 113 0.61 6.07 8.60
CA ALA A 113 0.92 6.41 10.00
C ALA A 113 -0.03 7.40 10.66
N ASN A 114 -0.48 8.41 9.91
CA ASN A 114 -1.29 9.49 10.45
C ASN A 114 -2.62 9.68 9.71
N HIS A 115 -3.01 8.72 8.85
CA HIS A 115 -4.23 8.84 8.06
C HIS A 115 -4.92 7.50 7.80
N GLN A 116 -6.23 7.58 7.62
CA GLN A 116 -7.07 6.48 7.13
C GLN A 116 -8.01 7.05 6.06
N TYR A 117 -7.43 7.55 4.97
CA TYR A 117 -8.20 8.24 3.93
C TYR A 117 -9.25 7.33 3.29
N HIS A 118 -8.94 6.05 3.08
CA HIS A 118 -9.89 5.13 2.50
C HIS A 118 -9.79 3.74 3.15
N THR A 119 -10.90 3.26 3.70
CA THR A 119 -10.97 1.99 4.42
C THR A 119 -12.15 1.14 3.96
N TYR A 120 -12.00 -0.17 4.05
CA TYR A 120 -13.10 -1.12 3.89
C TYR A 120 -13.33 -1.90 5.17
N ARG A 121 -14.61 -2.18 5.44
CA ARG A 121 -15.02 -3.04 6.54
C ARG A 121 -16.23 -3.87 6.19
N VAL A 122 -16.21 -5.11 6.67
CA VAL A 122 -17.34 -6.04 6.62
C VAL A 122 -18.09 -5.94 7.94
N GLU A 123 -19.38 -5.63 7.87
CA GLU A 123 -20.26 -5.49 9.02
C GLU A 123 -21.33 -6.58 8.99
N ALA A 124 -21.35 -7.44 10.00
CA ALA A 124 -22.45 -8.35 10.26
C ALA A 124 -23.50 -7.63 11.10
N ILE A 125 -24.72 -7.49 10.58
CA ILE A 125 -25.81 -6.72 11.17
C ILE A 125 -26.96 -7.68 11.49
N ILE A 126 -27.31 -7.75 12.77
CA ILE A 126 -28.50 -8.45 13.27
C ILE A 126 -29.56 -7.39 13.58
N GLU A 127 -30.50 -7.23 12.67
CA GLU A 127 -31.59 -6.25 12.81
C GLU A 127 -32.66 -6.75 13.78
N ARG A 128 -33.19 -5.83 14.59
CA ARG A 128 -34.20 -6.15 15.61
C ARG A 128 -35.38 -5.20 15.50
N ARG A 129 -36.59 -5.67 15.86
CA ARG A 129 -37.82 -4.87 15.67
C ARG A 129 -37.97 -3.69 16.63
N LEU A 130 -37.68 -3.92 17.91
CA LEU A 130 -37.94 -2.96 19.01
C LEU A 130 -36.67 -2.62 19.80
N LYS A 131 -35.51 -2.97 19.26
CA LYS A 131 -34.20 -2.75 19.88
C LYS A 131 -33.24 -2.24 18.81
N SER A 132 -32.17 -1.56 19.21
CA SER A 132 -31.10 -1.13 18.30
C SER A 132 -30.55 -2.30 17.50
N ASP A 133 -29.86 -2.10 16.40
CA ASP A 133 -29.21 -3.23 15.72
C ASP A 133 -28.00 -3.72 16.54
N PHE A 134 -27.61 -4.98 16.32
CA PHE A 134 -26.35 -5.50 16.81
C PHE A 134 -25.39 -5.65 15.64
N VAL A 135 -24.21 -5.03 15.74
CA VAL A 135 -23.24 -4.96 14.65
C VAL A 135 -21.89 -5.47 15.13
N VAL A 136 -21.29 -6.37 14.36
CA VAL A 136 -19.89 -6.80 14.49
C VAL A 136 -19.17 -6.44 13.21
N SER A 137 -17.98 -5.84 13.32
CA SER A 137 -17.23 -5.32 12.18
C SER A 137 -15.83 -5.94 12.12
N GLN A 138 -15.35 -6.21 10.92
CA GLN A 138 -13.97 -6.61 10.63
C GLN A 138 -13.41 -5.75 9.48
N PRO A 139 -12.18 -5.23 9.60
CA PRO A 139 -11.55 -4.53 8.50
C PRO A 139 -11.14 -5.52 7.40
N VAL A 140 -11.20 -5.06 6.16
CA VAL A 140 -10.62 -5.75 5.00
C VAL A 140 -9.84 -4.72 4.20
N ARG A 141 -8.71 -5.13 3.63
CA ARG A 141 -7.91 -4.29 2.73
C ARG A 141 -8.13 -4.77 1.31
N ILE A 142 -8.42 -3.85 0.41
CA ILE A 142 -8.68 -4.10 -1.00
C ILE A 142 -7.77 -3.19 -1.81
N TYR A 143 -7.03 -3.78 -2.75
CA TYR A 143 -6.09 -3.10 -3.63
C TYR A 143 -6.31 -3.55 -5.08
N GLN A 144 -6.21 -2.63 -6.02
CA GLN A 144 -6.04 -2.93 -7.42
C GLN A 144 -4.59 -3.36 -7.66
N VAL A 145 -4.39 -4.48 -8.35
CA VAL A 145 -3.06 -4.88 -8.82
C VAL A 145 -2.54 -3.81 -9.76
N SER A 146 -1.31 -3.36 -9.52
CA SER A 146 -0.68 -2.36 -10.37
C SER A 146 -0.46 -2.91 -11.79
N ASP A 147 -0.71 -2.09 -12.81
CA ASP A 147 -0.38 -2.40 -14.21
C ASP A 147 1.09 -2.79 -14.40
N LEU A 148 1.96 -2.37 -13.47
CA LEU A 148 3.37 -2.70 -13.43
C LEU A 148 3.65 -4.19 -13.17
N GLU A 149 2.70 -4.93 -12.60
CA GLU A 149 2.82 -6.37 -12.33
C GLU A 149 2.14 -7.25 -13.37
N THR A 150 1.12 -6.73 -14.05
CA THR A 150 0.40 -7.45 -15.10
C THR A 150 1.13 -7.45 -16.44
N SER A 151 2.08 -6.53 -16.64
CA SER A 151 2.93 -6.50 -17.84
C SER A 151 4.15 -7.43 -17.71
N TYR A 152 4.21 -8.47 -18.55
CA TYR A 152 5.41 -9.31 -18.76
C TYR A 152 6.65 -8.52 -19.21
N LEU A 153 6.45 -7.31 -19.72
CA LEU A 153 7.49 -6.35 -20.11
C LEU A 153 7.40 -5.14 -19.18
N ARG A 154 7.58 -5.36 -17.87
CA ARG A 154 7.70 -4.25 -16.92
C ARG A 154 8.88 -3.37 -17.36
N PRO A 155 8.67 -2.09 -17.70
CA PRO A 155 9.78 -1.21 -17.99
C PRO A 155 10.54 -0.94 -16.70
N HIS A 156 11.82 -1.32 -16.64
CA HIS A 156 12.71 -0.77 -15.62
C HIS A 156 12.70 0.75 -15.75
N CYS A 157 12.44 1.44 -14.65
CA CYS A 157 12.38 2.90 -14.63
C CYS A 157 13.51 3.44 -13.74
N PRO A 158 14.78 3.33 -14.16
CA PRO A 158 15.89 3.88 -13.40
C PRO A 158 15.77 5.41 -13.33
N LEU A 159 16.34 5.99 -12.29
CA LEU A 159 16.48 7.43 -12.15
C LEU A 159 17.89 7.75 -11.72
N THR A 160 18.54 8.61 -12.49
CA THR A 160 19.83 9.20 -12.13
C THR A 160 19.65 10.70 -12.07
N LEU A 161 20.14 11.29 -11.01
CA LEU A 161 20.15 12.72 -10.75
C LEU A 161 21.61 13.16 -10.59
N GLU A 162 22.09 13.97 -11.51
CA GLU A 162 23.47 14.47 -11.54
C GLU A 162 23.47 15.99 -11.56
N GLY A 163 24.48 16.59 -10.92
CA GLY A 163 24.57 18.04 -10.83
C GLY A 163 25.85 18.53 -10.16
N HIS A 164 25.90 19.84 -9.97
CA HIS A 164 26.94 20.52 -9.19
C HIS A 164 26.27 21.51 -8.24
N SER A 165 26.78 21.62 -7.02
CA SER A 165 26.32 22.60 -6.03
C SER A 165 27.01 23.96 -6.19
N ASP A 166 26.43 24.99 -5.56
CA ASP A 166 27.04 26.33 -5.51
C ASP A 166 28.40 26.32 -4.79
N GLU A 167 28.60 25.37 -3.88
CA GLU A 167 29.86 25.10 -3.18
C GLU A 167 30.81 24.23 -4.02
N ASN A 168 30.60 24.14 -5.34
CA ASN A 168 31.41 23.36 -6.29
C ASN A 168 31.59 21.88 -5.89
N ILE A 169 30.52 21.23 -5.43
CA ILE A 169 30.52 19.80 -5.17
C ILE A 169 29.73 19.12 -6.28
N GLN A 170 30.38 18.25 -7.03
CA GLN A 170 29.72 17.41 -8.03
C GLN A 170 29.05 16.22 -7.35
N TYR A 171 27.91 15.80 -7.87
CA TYR A 171 27.19 14.65 -7.34
C TYR A 171 26.47 13.88 -8.44
N CYS A 172 26.26 12.59 -8.19
CA CYS A 172 25.42 11.71 -8.96
C CYS A 172 24.73 10.73 -8.01
N LEU A 173 23.40 10.74 -8.02
CA LEU A 173 22.55 9.86 -7.23
C LEU A 173 21.75 8.99 -8.17
N SER A 174 21.70 7.68 -7.93
CA SER A 174 20.95 6.77 -8.79
C SER A 174 20.11 5.75 -8.02
N ILE A 175 18.96 5.41 -8.58
CA ILE A 175 18.12 4.29 -8.18
C ILE A 175 17.79 3.44 -9.40
N THR A 176 17.75 2.13 -9.20
CA THR A 176 17.57 1.15 -10.28
C THR A 176 16.14 1.06 -10.77
N ASP A 177 15.15 1.33 -9.92
CA ASP A 177 13.74 1.42 -10.28
C ASP A 177 13.00 2.41 -9.38
N ARG A 178 12.28 3.35 -9.99
CA ARG A 178 11.39 4.30 -9.32
C ARG A 178 10.08 3.66 -8.85
N ASN A 179 9.75 2.46 -9.30
CA ASN A 179 8.56 1.74 -8.85
C ASN A 179 8.96 0.70 -7.82
N VAL A 180 8.76 1.02 -6.55
CA VAL A 180 9.21 0.21 -5.43
C VAL A 180 8.00 -0.53 -4.83
N PRO A 181 8.02 -1.87 -4.72
CA PRO A 181 6.98 -2.58 -3.99
C PRO A 181 6.96 -2.16 -2.52
N PHE A 182 5.77 -2.13 -1.93
CA PHE A 182 5.59 -1.84 -0.51
C PHE A 182 6.44 -2.75 0.39
N GLY A 183 7.06 -2.19 1.43
CA GLY A 183 7.85 -2.93 2.43
C GLY A 183 9.18 -3.51 1.94
N CYS A 184 9.56 -3.25 0.68
CA CYS A 184 10.84 -3.67 0.12
C CYS A 184 11.99 -2.75 0.53
N THR A 185 13.20 -3.30 0.42
CA THR A 185 14.44 -2.52 0.46
C THR A 185 14.99 -2.35 -0.94
N PHE A 186 15.47 -1.14 -1.27
CA PHE A 186 16.10 -0.85 -2.56
C PHE A 186 17.41 -0.08 -2.37
N PRO A 187 18.42 -0.30 -3.24
CA PRO A 187 19.69 0.41 -3.16
C PRO A 187 19.58 1.81 -3.79
N VAL A 188 20.32 2.75 -3.20
CA VAL A 188 20.61 4.06 -3.78
C VAL A 188 22.11 4.16 -3.93
N GLU A 189 22.60 4.37 -5.15
CA GLU A 189 24.01 4.65 -5.38
C GLU A 189 24.24 6.15 -5.22
N CYS A 190 25.26 6.50 -4.44
CA CYS A 190 25.66 7.87 -4.20
C CYS A 190 27.11 8.05 -4.66
N TRP A 191 27.34 9.11 -5.42
CA TRP A 191 28.66 9.59 -5.76
C TRP A 191 28.75 11.09 -5.50
N PHE A 192 29.83 11.51 -4.83
CA PHE A 192 30.12 12.90 -4.56
C PHE A 192 31.61 13.19 -4.80
N ALA A 193 31.89 14.34 -5.41
CA ALA A 193 33.24 14.82 -5.71
C ALA A 193 33.33 16.34 -5.46
N PRO A 194 33.79 16.79 -4.28
CA PRO A 194 34.07 18.19 -4.02
C PRO A 194 35.26 18.69 -4.85
N LEU A 195 35.09 19.83 -5.48
CA LEU A 195 36.17 20.52 -6.20
C LEU A 195 36.96 21.47 -5.27
N LEU A 196 36.52 21.64 -4.02
CA LEU A 196 37.23 22.41 -3.01
C LEU A 196 38.29 21.55 -2.33
N LYS A 197 39.50 22.11 -2.23
CA LYS A 197 40.56 21.52 -1.40
C LYS A 197 40.08 21.42 0.05
N TYR A 198 40.41 20.30 0.69
CA TYR A 198 40.14 20.02 2.11
C TYR A 198 38.67 19.81 2.49
N ALA A 199 37.75 19.72 1.52
CA ALA A 199 36.37 19.35 1.78
C ALA A 199 36.25 17.85 2.01
N LYS A 200 35.75 17.44 3.17
CA LYS A 200 35.53 16.03 3.53
C LYS A 200 34.05 15.76 3.72
N LEU A 201 33.55 14.67 3.13
CA LEU A 201 32.20 14.20 3.39
C LEU A 201 32.08 13.82 4.87
N ASN A 202 31.16 14.45 5.59
CA ASN A 202 30.95 14.25 7.02
C ASN A 202 29.77 13.31 7.28
N THR A 203 28.59 13.63 6.76
CA THR A 203 27.40 12.79 6.93
C THR A 203 26.57 12.75 5.67
N VAL A 204 25.88 11.62 5.46
CA VAL A 204 24.83 11.51 4.45
C VAL A 204 23.55 11.00 5.09
N THR A 205 22.49 11.79 5.00
CA THR A 205 21.16 11.47 5.51
C THR A 205 20.21 11.19 4.35
N ALA A 206 19.65 9.98 4.32
CA ALA A 206 18.60 9.59 3.40
C ALA A 206 17.25 9.55 4.11
N LYS A 207 16.23 10.21 3.56
CA LYS A 207 14.86 10.24 4.07
C LYS A 207 13.86 9.90 3.00
N VAL A 208 12.86 9.08 3.33
CA VAL A 208 11.66 8.92 2.50
C VAL A 208 10.56 9.78 3.07
N ILE A 209 10.05 10.69 2.25
CA ILE A 209 9.00 11.64 2.60
C ILE A 209 7.73 11.25 1.85
N GLU A 210 6.65 11.02 2.59
CA GLU A 210 5.30 10.82 2.07
C GLU A 210 4.53 12.14 2.18
N LYS A 211 4.10 12.66 1.03
CA LYS A 211 3.26 13.86 0.93
C LYS A 211 1.85 13.46 0.53
N GLN A 212 0.87 13.99 1.25
CA GLN A 212 -0.54 13.64 1.11
C GLN A 212 -1.36 14.89 0.84
N THR A 213 -2.35 14.77 -0.02
CA THR A 213 -3.37 15.78 -0.24
C THR A 213 -4.69 15.07 -0.52
N ALA A 214 -5.65 15.23 0.38
CA ALA A 214 -7.00 14.73 0.23
C ALA A 214 -7.97 15.90 0.06
N ARG A 215 -8.99 15.73 -0.79
CA ARG A 215 -10.05 16.73 -0.99
C ARG A 215 -11.44 16.13 -1.08
N LEU A 216 -12.41 16.81 -0.50
CA LEU A 216 -13.83 16.46 -0.56
C LEU A 216 -14.64 17.69 -0.98
N GLU A 217 -15.75 17.48 -1.66
CA GLU A 217 -16.66 18.59 -2.01
C GLU A 217 -17.27 19.19 -0.75
N ALA A 218 -17.23 20.52 -0.63
CA ALA A 218 -17.88 21.22 0.47
C ALA A 218 -19.41 21.03 0.39
N THR A 219 -20.08 20.98 1.53
CA THR A 219 -21.54 21.01 1.58
C THR A 219 -22.06 22.35 1.06
N ALA A 220 -23.34 22.42 0.71
CA ALA A 220 -23.99 23.67 0.33
C ALA A 220 -23.90 24.74 1.44
N ALA A 221 -23.99 24.32 2.71
CA ALA A 221 -23.88 25.22 3.85
C ALA A 221 -22.45 25.81 3.99
N GLU A 222 -21.42 24.96 3.95
CA GLU A 222 -20.02 25.41 4.01
C GLU A 222 -19.64 26.26 2.80
N SER A 223 -20.15 25.90 1.61
CA SER A 223 -19.93 26.68 0.38
C SER A 223 -20.53 28.09 0.51
N ALA A 224 -21.72 28.21 1.09
CA ALA A 224 -22.37 29.49 1.30
C ALA A 224 -21.71 30.32 2.42
N GLN A 225 -21.22 29.68 3.47
CA GLN A 225 -20.61 30.35 4.63
C GLN A 225 -19.15 30.77 4.39
N HIS A 226 -18.37 29.91 3.73
CA HIS A 226 -16.91 30.08 3.59
C HIS A 226 -16.46 30.31 2.15
N ASN A 227 -17.39 30.40 1.20
CA ASN A 227 -17.12 30.57 -0.23
C ASN A 227 -16.10 29.55 -0.78
N MET A 228 -16.14 28.32 -0.26
CA MET A 228 -15.20 27.26 -0.56
C MET A 228 -15.90 26.09 -1.25
N ARG A 229 -15.34 25.60 -2.37
CA ARG A 229 -15.90 24.45 -3.11
C ARG A 229 -15.39 23.10 -2.62
N PHE A 230 -14.20 23.05 -2.03
CA PHE A 230 -13.57 21.82 -1.60
C PHE A 230 -12.90 22.01 -0.25
N ILE A 231 -13.09 21.04 0.64
CA ILE A 231 -12.29 20.92 1.85
C ILE A 231 -11.04 20.14 1.47
N THR A 232 -9.87 20.68 1.81
CA THR A 232 -8.58 20.06 1.49
C THR A 232 -7.79 19.84 2.76
N ALA A 233 -7.27 18.64 2.95
CA ALA A 233 -6.29 18.32 3.98
C ALA A 233 -4.96 17.97 3.29
N ALA A 234 -3.87 18.54 3.77
CA ALA A 234 -2.53 18.25 3.28
C ALA A 234 -1.61 17.94 4.44
N GLN A 235 -0.79 16.90 4.29
CA GLN A 235 0.15 16.46 5.32
C GLN A 235 1.44 15.99 4.65
N SER A 236 2.55 16.09 5.36
CA SER A 236 3.84 15.53 4.97
C SER A 236 4.45 14.81 6.16
N GLN A 237 5.03 13.63 5.93
CA GLN A 237 5.69 12.86 6.98
C GLN A 237 6.91 12.13 6.47
N THR A 238 7.89 11.92 7.35
CA THR A 238 9.05 11.07 7.06
C THR A 238 8.73 9.64 7.48
N VAL A 239 8.70 8.72 6.51
CA VAL A 239 8.39 7.29 6.76
C VAL A 239 9.65 6.43 6.91
N PHE A 240 10.81 6.96 6.50
CA PHE A 240 12.12 6.34 6.70
C PHE A 240 13.18 7.42 6.85
N SER A 241 14.16 7.20 7.74
CA SER A 241 15.33 8.07 7.89
C SER A 241 16.54 7.22 8.26
N LYS A 242 17.66 7.45 7.57
CA LYS A 242 18.94 6.81 7.85
C LYS A 242 20.07 7.81 7.65
N THR A 243 20.97 7.89 8.61
CA THR A 243 22.17 8.73 8.53
C THR A 243 23.40 7.84 8.54
N ILE A 244 24.33 8.11 7.63
CA ILE A 244 25.64 7.47 7.53
C ILE A 244 26.66 8.50 7.96
N ASP A 245 27.51 8.11 8.91
CA ASP A 245 28.59 8.93 9.46
C ASP A 245 29.92 8.56 8.79
N PHE A 246 30.53 9.54 8.13
CA PHE A 246 31.83 9.44 7.47
C PHE A 246 32.93 10.16 8.27
N SER A 247 32.61 10.80 9.40
CA SER A 247 33.60 11.47 10.27
C SER A 247 34.61 10.51 10.89
N ARG A 248 34.27 9.21 10.96
CA ARG A 248 35.06 8.16 11.62
C ARG A 248 35.83 7.25 10.67
N ASP A 249 35.90 7.58 9.39
CA ASP A 249 36.52 6.72 8.38
C ASP A 249 38.07 6.73 8.52
N GLU A 250 38.55 6.07 9.57
CA GLU A 250 39.94 5.70 9.82
C GLU A 250 40.29 4.51 8.92
N SER A 251 40.40 4.71 7.60
CA SER A 251 40.98 3.67 6.75
C SER A 251 42.48 3.62 6.98
N PRO A 252 43.07 2.48 7.40
CA PRO A 252 44.50 2.36 7.54
C PRO A 252 45.15 2.22 6.16
N VAL A 253 46.13 3.09 5.90
CA VAL A 253 47.25 2.91 4.96
C VAL A 253 46.87 2.77 3.48
N ASP A 254 46.83 3.91 2.78
CA ASP A 254 47.87 4.16 1.79
C ASP A 254 48.24 5.64 1.81
N ASP A 255 49.55 5.87 1.90
CA ASP A 255 50.23 7.15 1.94
C ASP A 255 49.93 7.89 0.62
N ASP A 256 49.57 9.18 0.68
CA ASP A 256 49.46 10.11 -0.45
C ASP A 256 48.18 10.15 -1.34
N SER A 257 47.06 9.50 -0.95
CA SER A 257 45.77 9.69 -1.65
C SER A 257 44.72 10.37 -0.76
N GLU A 258 44.66 11.70 -0.81
CA GLU A 258 43.46 12.44 -0.41
C GLU A 258 42.27 11.81 -1.15
N LYS A 259 41.33 11.16 -0.46
CA LYS A 259 40.09 10.67 -1.10
C LYS A 259 39.32 11.90 -1.61
N ILE A 260 39.45 12.18 -2.90
CA ILE A 260 38.79 13.29 -3.59
C ILE A 260 37.33 12.96 -3.91
N GLU A 261 36.97 11.67 -3.94
CA GLU A 261 35.63 11.21 -4.31
C GLU A 261 35.09 10.18 -3.31
N TRP A 262 33.79 10.23 -3.07
CA TRP A 262 33.05 9.27 -2.26
C TRP A 262 32.05 8.55 -3.14
N ARG A 263 32.18 7.22 -3.24
CA ARG A 263 31.22 6.35 -3.91
C ARG A 263 30.76 5.26 -2.94
N PHE A 264 29.47 5.17 -2.71
CA PHE A 264 28.90 4.14 -1.85
C PHE A 264 27.44 3.86 -2.24
N THR A 265 26.93 2.71 -1.81
CA THR A 265 25.53 2.33 -1.99
C THR A 265 24.87 2.23 -0.63
N THR A 266 23.73 2.90 -0.45
CA THR A 266 22.94 2.80 0.78
C THR A 266 21.60 2.09 0.54
N PRO A 267 21.26 1.06 1.32
CA PRO A 267 19.93 0.47 1.27
C PRO A 267 18.91 1.39 1.95
N ILE A 268 17.76 1.57 1.29
CA ILE A 268 16.57 2.27 1.79
C ILE A 268 15.49 1.22 2.06
N SER A 269 15.15 1.02 3.32
CA SER A 269 14.19 -0.01 3.75
C SER A 269 12.84 0.62 4.05
N LEU A 270 11.85 0.39 3.19
CA LEU A 270 10.50 0.89 3.42
C LEU A 270 9.85 0.17 4.63
N PRO A 271 8.99 0.86 5.40
CA PRO A 271 8.29 0.26 6.51
C PRO A 271 7.48 -0.98 6.10
N GLN A 272 7.57 -2.04 6.91
CA GLN A 272 6.82 -3.29 6.72
C GLN A 272 5.55 -3.33 7.59
N SER A 273 4.90 -2.18 7.77
CA SER A 273 3.61 -2.08 8.44
C SER A 273 2.67 -1.25 7.57
N LEU A 274 1.48 -1.79 7.27
CA LEU A 274 0.43 -1.12 6.47
C LEU A 274 -0.13 0.14 7.14
N ASP A 275 0.22 0.34 8.40
CA ASP A 275 -0.12 1.53 9.17
C ASP A 275 1.09 2.47 9.31
N ALA A 276 2.26 2.18 8.72
CA ALA A 276 3.45 3.05 8.82
C ALA A 276 3.74 3.83 7.52
N CYS A 277 3.29 3.32 6.37
CA CYS A 277 3.45 3.93 5.06
C CYS A 277 2.29 3.50 4.16
N SER A 278 1.93 4.34 3.19
CA SER A 278 0.88 4.06 2.22
C SER A 278 1.45 3.93 0.81
N GLN A 279 0.65 3.43 -0.13
CA GLN A 279 1.06 3.42 -1.53
C GLN A 279 0.88 4.80 -2.18
N SER A 280 1.59 5.03 -3.28
CA SER A 280 1.38 6.19 -4.13
C SER A 280 0.02 6.13 -4.80
N ILE A 281 -0.80 7.15 -4.58
CA ILE A 281 -2.16 7.27 -5.14
C ILE A 281 -2.26 8.60 -5.87
N SER A 282 -2.88 8.62 -7.05
CA SER A 282 -3.12 9.87 -7.78
C SER A 282 -4.53 9.83 -8.39
N THR A 283 -5.53 10.12 -7.56
CA THR A 283 -6.93 10.24 -7.97
C THR A 283 -7.39 11.69 -7.93
N LYS A 284 -8.64 11.94 -8.35
CA LYS A 284 -9.26 13.25 -8.15
C LYS A 284 -9.30 13.61 -6.67
N HIS A 285 -9.64 12.71 -5.75
CA HIS A 285 -9.92 13.07 -4.35
C HIS A 285 -8.74 12.85 -3.40
N LEU A 286 -7.77 12.04 -3.78
CA LEU A 286 -6.62 11.70 -2.96
C LEU A 286 -5.35 11.63 -3.81
N LYS A 287 -4.32 12.34 -3.35
CA LYS A 287 -2.97 12.30 -3.89
C LYS A 287 -2.00 11.94 -2.77
N ILE A 288 -1.26 10.85 -2.94
CA ILE A 288 -0.17 10.43 -2.06
C ILE A 288 1.05 10.24 -2.94
N THR A 289 2.13 10.95 -2.62
CA THR A 289 3.39 10.93 -3.39
C THR A 289 4.57 10.70 -2.48
N HIS A 290 5.60 10.03 -3.00
CA HIS A 290 6.79 9.67 -2.27
C HIS A 290 8.03 10.29 -2.89
N GLU A 291 8.90 10.81 -2.03
CA GLU A 291 10.14 11.46 -2.39
C GLU A 291 11.27 10.89 -1.54
N LEU A 292 12.39 10.54 -2.18
CA LEU A 292 13.63 10.19 -1.51
C LEU A 292 14.50 11.45 -1.47
N SER A 293 14.72 11.99 -0.28
CA SER A 293 15.61 13.12 -0.03
C SER A 293 16.96 12.61 0.45
N ILE A 294 18.04 12.99 -0.24
CA ILE A 294 19.42 12.71 0.13
C ILE A 294 20.09 14.03 0.49
N THR A 295 20.54 14.16 1.74
CA THR A 295 21.28 15.32 2.23
C THR A 295 22.71 14.90 2.56
N ALA A 296 23.70 15.49 1.90
CA ALA A 296 25.13 15.26 2.16
C ALA A 296 25.76 16.54 2.75
N GLU A 297 26.44 16.39 3.88
CA GLU A 297 27.10 17.48 4.60
C GLU A 297 28.63 17.32 4.49
N PHE A 298 29.32 18.39 4.13
CA PHE A 298 30.76 18.46 3.96
C PHE A 298 31.39 19.41 4.96
N HIS A 299 32.51 18.99 5.55
CA HIS A 299 33.26 19.73 6.55
C HIS A 299 34.68 20.04 6.07
N ASN A 300 35.29 21.09 6.63
CA ASN A 300 36.72 21.36 6.50
C ASN A 300 37.54 20.58 7.57
N GLU A 301 38.86 20.76 7.58
CA GLU A 301 39.75 20.15 8.59
C GLU A 301 39.52 20.65 10.02
N ALA A 302 38.96 21.85 10.18
CA ALA A 302 38.60 22.39 11.49
C ALA A 302 37.28 21.81 12.03
N GLY A 303 36.54 21.06 11.20
CA GLY A 303 35.22 20.50 11.53
C GLY A 303 34.05 21.45 11.30
N ASP A 304 34.26 22.58 10.60
CA ASP A 304 33.18 23.49 10.23
C ASP A 304 32.46 22.98 8.97
N VAL A 305 31.14 23.11 8.95
CA VAL A 305 30.31 22.84 7.76
C VAL A 305 30.65 23.85 6.66
N ILE A 306 31.08 23.35 5.50
CA ILE A 306 31.44 24.17 4.33
C ILE A 306 30.52 23.96 3.13
N GLY A 307 29.68 22.91 3.14
CA GLY A 307 28.73 22.66 2.07
C GLY A 307 27.66 21.65 2.49
N VAL A 308 26.43 21.88 2.02
CA VAL A 308 25.30 20.99 2.23
C VAL A 308 24.54 20.82 0.93
N ILE A 309 24.51 19.60 0.42
CA ILE A 309 23.75 19.24 -0.78
C ILE A 309 22.48 18.56 -0.34
N THR A 310 21.32 18.99 -0.85
CA THR A 310 20.06 18.27 -0.64
C THR A 310 19.35 18.06 -1.96
N GLU A 311 19.25 16.80 -2.35
CA GLU A 311 18.61 16.38 -3.59
C GLU A 311 17.38 15.52 -3.32
N VAL A 312 16.41 15.60 -4.22
CA VAL A 312 15.12 14.93 -4.05
C VAL A 312 14.75 14.13 -5.31
N MET A 313 14.58 12.82 -5.14
CA MET A 313 14.21 11.88 -6.19
C MET A 313 12.78 11.36 -6.00
N PRO A 314 11.84 11.66 -6.92
CA PRO A 314 10.46 11.17 -6.82
C PRO A 314 10.34 9.72 -7.26
N PHE A 315 9.67 8.90 -6.44
CA PHE A 315 9.42 7.49 -6.71
C PHE A 315 7.99 7.09 -6.34
N LYS A 316 7.59 5.86 -6.70
CA LYS A 316 6.26 5.32 -6.45
C LYS A 316 6.35 4.08 -5.58
N ILE A 317 5.53 4.05 -4.54
CA ILE A 317 5.29 2.85 -3.75
C ILE A 317 3.99 2.21 -4.25
N TYR A 318 3.97 0.90 -4.48
CA TYR A 318 2.74 0.20 -4.88
C TYR A 318 2.53 -1.07 -4.08
N MET A 319 1.27 -1.42 -3.83
CA MET A 319 0.90 -2.66 -3.14
C MET A 319 0.91 -3.84 -4.12
N THR A 320 1.33 -5.02 -3.65
CA THR A 320 1.42 -6.23 -4.47
C THR A 320 1.14 -7.50 -3.67
N PRO A 321 0.44 -8.50 -4.26
CA PRO A 321 0.27 -9.82 -3.65
C PRO A 321 1.58 -10.61 -3.51
N ASN A 322 2.66 -10.21 -4.19
CA ASN A 322 3.96 -10.87 -4.07
C ASN A 322 4.65 -10.53 -2.74
N VAL A 323 4.31 -9.38 -2.13
CA VAL A 323 4.87 -8.96 -0.83
C VAL A 323 3.84 -9.04 0.29
N ILE A 324 2.56 -8.83 -0.02
CA ILE A 324 1.48 -8.79 0.96
C ILE A 324 0.61 -10.03 0.80
N GLY A 325 0.65 -10.91 1.79
CA GLY A 325 -0.17 -12.11 1.82
C GLY A 325 -1.64 -11.84 2.15
N ASP A 326 -2.47 -12.85 1.94
CA ASP A 326 -3.93 -12.81 2.13
C ASP A 326 -4.37 -12.38 3.54
N HIS A 327 -3.55 -12.63 4.56
CA HIS A 327 -3.80 -12.22 5.95
C HIS A 327 -3.15 -10.88 6.32
N ALA A 328 -2.80 -10.06 5.32
CA ALA A 328 -2.06 -8.81 5.48
C ALA A 328 -0.66 -8.98 6.12
N SER A 329 -0.07 -10.18 6.00
CA SER A 329 1.33 -10.44 6.37
C SER A 329 2.25 -9.85 5.31
N ILE A 330 3.34 -9.20 5.75
CA ILE A 330 4.31 -8.57 4.86
C ILE A 330 5.59 -9.41 4.86
N HIS A 331 6.01 -9.85 3.68
CA HIS A 331 7.19 -10.69 3.48
C HIS A 331 8.34 -9.93 2.81
N GLY A 332 8.54 -8.66 3.19
CA GLY A 332 9.41 -7.73 2.48
C GLY A 332 10.76 -8.34 2.10
N GLN A 333 11.07 -8.31 0.81
CA GLN A 333 12.32 -8.78 0.23
C GLN A 333 13.12 -7.60 -0.31
N ASP A 334 14.41 -7.84 -0.54
CA ASP A 334 15.22 -6.94 -1.36
C ASP A 334 14.69 -6.98 -2.81
N ILE A 335 14.49 -5.79 -3.39
CA ILE A 335 13.87 -5.62 -4.71
C ILE A 335 14.61 -6.41 -5.80
N GLN A 336 15.91 -6.65 -5.62
CA GLN A 336 16.73 -7.41 -6.57
C GLN A 336 16.32 -8.89 -6.64
N PHE A 337 15.90 -9.50 -5.52
CA PHE A 337 15.44 -10.91 -5.50
C PHE A 337 14.06 -11.09 -6.14
N MET A 338 13.22 -10.06 -6.06
CA MET A 338 11.90 -10.03 -6.72
C MET A 338 12.03 -9.96 -8.24
N GLN A 339 13.09 -9.33 -8.75
CA GLN A 339 13.36 -9.21 -10.18
C GLN A 339 13.98 -10.51 -10.76
N GLY A 340 14.78 -11.24 -9.98
CA GLY A 340 15.41 -12.50 -10.44
C GLY A 340 14.47 -13.72 -10.54
N SER A 341 13.32 -13.67 -9.87
CA SER A 341 12.34 -14.78 -9.83
C SER A 341 11.29 -14.73 -10.94
N GLN A 342 11.24 -13.64 -11.73
CA GLN A 342 10.43 -13.54 -12.95
C GLN A 342 11.19 -14.10 -14.15
N SER A 343 11.62 -15.36 -14.09
CA SER A 343 12.07 -16.06 -15.31
C SER A 343 10.85 -16.37 -16.17
N PRO A 344 10.88 -16.15 -17.50
CA PRO A 344 9.79 -16.64 -18.36
C PRO A 344 9.68 -18.17 -18.20
N PRO A 345 8.46 -18.75 -18.28
CA PRO A 345 8.32 -20.20 -18.26
C PRO A 345 9.19 -20.78 -19.37
N SER A 346 10.14 -21.64 -19.00
CA SER A 346 11.05 -22.29 -19.94
C SER A 346 10.24 -22.96 -21.06
N SER A 347 10.27 -22.36 -22.24
CA SER A 347 9.58 -22.85 -23.43
C SER A 347 10.37 -23.97 -24.10
N LEU A 348 10.91 -24.92 -23.34
CA LEU A 348 11.68 -26.05 -23.89
C LEU A 348 11.56 -27.30 -23.01
N GLN A 349 10.36 -27.84 -22.90
CA GLN A 349 10.21 -29.28 -22.60
C GLN A 349 8.87 -29.84 -23.09
N ARG A 350 8.62 -29.72 -24.40
CA ARG A 350 7.55 -30.48 -25.05
C ARG A 350 7.85 -30.73 -26.53
N SER A 351 8.89 -31.50 -26.82
CA SER A 351 9.07 -32.09 -28.16
C SER A 351 9.93 -33.35 -28.19
N LEU A 352 9.89 -34.17 -27.14
CA LEU A 352 10.36 -35.55 -27.23
C LEU A 352 9.30 -36.43 -26.58
N PHE A 353 8.85 -37.44 -27.34
CA PHE A 353 7.74 -38.38 -27.10
C PHE A 353 6.40 -38.01 -27.79
N GLY A 354 6.20 -38.65 -28.95
CA GLY A 354 4.86 -38.99 -29.46
C GLY A 354 4.53 -38.46 -30.85
N LEU A 355 5.13 -39.03 -31.89
CA LEU A 355 4.48 -39.11 -33.21
C LEU A 355 4.74 -40.50 -33.77
N ASP A 356 3.87 -41.44 -33.37
CA ASP A 356 3.68 -42.69 -34.07
C ASP A 356 2.71 -42.48 -35.23
N ARG A 357 3.16 -42.93 -36.41
CA ARG A 357 2.40 -43.54 -37.53
C ARG A 357 1.12 -42.88 -38.04
N VAL A 358 1.21 -42.31 -39.23
CA VAL A 358 0.30 -42.52 -40.39
C VAL A 358 1.20 -42.34 -41.63
N GLY A 359 1.42 -43.30 -42.52
CA GLY A 359 0.45 -44.00 -43.36
C GLY A 359 0.80 -43.66 -44.82
N SER A 360 1.55 -44.55 -45.46
CA SER A 360 1.95 -44.51 -46.87
C SER A 360 0.75 -44.52 -47.81
N TYR A 361 0.64 -43.60 -48.78
CA TYR A 361 0.00 -43.82 -50.09
C TYR A 361 0.38 -42.69 -51.06
N SER A 362 1.12 -43.02 -52.12
CA SER A 362 1.08 -42.33 -53.42
C SER A 362 0.06 -43.07 -54.31
N PRO A 363 -0.53 -42.41 -55.33
CA PRO A 363 0.11 -42.48 -56.65
C PRO A 363 -0.01 -41.20 -57.50
N GLU A 364 0.61 -41.32 -58.67
CA GLU A 364 1.01 -40.35 -59.70
C GLU A 364 -0.13 -39.70 -60.51
N SER A 365 0.30 -38.65 -61.24
CA SER A 365 -0.14 -38.21 -62.57
C SER A 365 -1.54 -37.63 -62.77
N LEU A 366 -1.61 -36.30 -62.89
CA LEU A 366 -1.87 -35.57 -64.15
C LEU A 366 -1.61 -34.06 -63.97
#